data_AF-A0A388TAN2-F1
#
_entry.id   AF-A0A388TAN2-F1
#
_cell.length_a   1.000
_cell.length_b   1.000
_cell.length_c   1.000
_cell.angle_alpha   90.00
_cell.angle_beta   90.00
_cell.angle_gamma   90.00
#
_symmetry.space_group_name_H-M   'P 1'
#
loop_
_entity.id
_entity.type
_entity.pdbx_description
1 polymer ?
#
loop_
_entity_poly.entity_id
_entity_poly.type
_entity_poly.pdbx_seq_one_letter_code
_entity_poly.pdbx_strand_id
1 'polypeptide(L)'
;MKNIVPYSNVEKKIITIRGQKALLDSDVAELYGVETKRVNEALKNNPDKFPSGYVLCLTDEEMRPLRSKFSTLEKGRGKYSKYNANVFTEKGLYMLATILKSPRAAETTIAIVETFVKFKYAVKQKRKKR
;
A
#
# COMPACT_ATOMS: atom_id res chain seq x y z
N MET A 1 -1.24 26.43 1.01
CA MET A 1 -0.03 25.63 0.71
C MET A 1 -0.46 24.16 0.69
N LYS A 2 -0.38 23.47 -0.45
CA LYS A 2 -0.81 22.07 -0.57
C LYS A 2 0.20 21.18 0.18
N ASN A 3 -0.27 20.41 1.15
CA ASN A 3 0.53 19.43 1.89
C ASN A 3 0.81 18.23 0.97
N ILE A 4 1.69 18.43 0.00
CA ILE A 4 2.14 17.37 -0.90
C ILE A 4 2.82 16.32 -0.02
N VAL A 5 2.20 15.16 0.13
CA VAL A 5 2.87 13.99 0.71
C VAL A 5 4.14 13.77 -0.12
N PRO A 6 5.34 13.91 0.46
CA PRO A 6 6.55 13.86 -0.35
C PRO A 6 6.71 12.46 -0.92
N TYR A 7 7.02 12.36 -2.21
CA TYR A 7 7.20 11.10 -2.95
C TYR A 7 8.11 10.09 -2.22
N SER A 8 9.13 10.61 -1.52
CA SER A 8 10.07 9.83 -0.72
C SER A 8 9.40 9.03 0.42
N ASN A 9 8.23 9.45 0.89
CA ASN A 9 7.48 8.71 1.93
C ASN A 9 6.76 7.49 1.37
N VAL A 10 6.28 7.55 0.12
CA VAL A 10 5.63 6.40 -0.53
C VAL A 10 6.66 5.34 -0.89
N GLU A 11 7.80 5.74 -1.47
CA GLU A 11 8.87 4.81 -1.88
C GLU A 11 9.39 3.96 -0.72
N LYS A 12 9.57 4.54 0.46
CA LYS A 12 10.07 3.84 1.66
C LYS A 12 9.09 2.79 2.20
N LYS A 13 7.79 2.97 1.95
CA LYS A 13 6.72 2.08 2.41
C LYS A 13 6.41 0.96 1.41
N ILE A 14 6.91 1.04 0.18
CA ILE A 14 6.70 0.00 -0.83
C ILE A 14 7.48 -1.26 -0.46
N ILE A 15 6.76 -2.37 -0.43
CA ILE A 15 7.31 -3.71 -0.21
C ILE A 15 7.12 -4.56 -1.45
N THR A 16 7.94 -5.61 -1.58
CA THR A 16 7.85 -6.56 -2.68
C THR A 16 7.40 -7.90 -2.12
N ILE A 17 6.21 -8.36 -2.52
CA ILE A 17 5.61 -9.61 -2.08
C ILE A 17 5.19 -10.38 -3.33
N ARG A 18 5.60 -11.66 -3.41
CA ARG A 18 5.31 -12.54 -4.57
C ARG A 18 5.66 -11.88 -5.92
N GLY A 19 6.77 -11.14 -5.97
CA GLY A 19 7.23 -10.42 -7.16
C GLY A 19 6.47 -9.13 -7.50
N GLN A 20 5.50 -8.73 -6.67
CA GLN A 20 4.68 -7.53 -6.88
C GLN A 20 5.02 -6.44 -5.87
N LYS A 21 5.09 -5.19 -6.33
CA LYS A 21 5.19 -4.02 -5.45
C LYS A 21 3.82 -3.72 -4.85
N ALA A 22 3.76 -3.61 -3.53
CA ALA A 22 2.54 -3.40 -2.77
C ALA A 22 2.77 -2.48 -1.57
N LEU A 23 1.68 -1.97 -1.00
CA LEU A 23 1.65 -1.21 0.25
C LEU A 23 0.80 -1.94 1.29
N LEU A 24 1.24 -1.94 2.54
CA LEU A 24 0.45 -2.46 3.67
C LEU A 24 -0.79 -1.60 3.90
N ASP A 25 -1.88 -2.20 4.34
CA ASP A 25 -3.11 -1.50 4.72
C ASP A 25 -2.85 -0.36 5.74
N SER A 26 -1.97 -0.59 6.70
CA SER A 26 -1.53 0.42 7.69
C SER A 26 -0.78 1.59 7.05
N ASP A 27 0.09 1.30 6.08
CA ASP A 27 0.85 2.32 5.36
C ASP A 27 -0.06 3.15 4.45
N VAL A 28 -1.00 2.49 3.77
CA VAL A 28 -2.03 3.17 2.98
C VAL A 28 -2.85 4.09 3.87
N ALA A 29 -3.29 3.60 5.03
CA ALA A 29 -4.06 4.39 5.99
C ALA A 29 -3.30 5.64 6.46
N GLU A 30 -2.03 5.49 6.82
CA GLU A 30 -1.16 6.60 7.23
C GLU A 30 -0.99 7.63 6.11
N LEU A 31 -0.74 7.18 4.87
CA LEU A 31 -0.59 8.06 3.71
C LEU A 31 -1.90 8.81 3.41
N TYR A 32 -3.05 8.13 3.46
CA TYR A 32 -4.37 8.71 3.22
C TYR A 32 -4.85 9.57 4.40
N GLY A 33 -4.23 9.44 5.59
CA GLY A 33 -4.65 10.13 6.80
C GLY A 33 -5.96 9.59 7.37
N VAL A 34 -6.20 8.30 7.22
CA VAL A 34 -7.39 7.59 7.73
C VAL A 34 -6.96 6.47 8.66
N GLU A 35 -7.89 5.89 9.40
CA GLU A 35 -7.61 4.68 10.19
C GLU A 35 -7.46 3.45 9.29
N THR A 36 -6.59 2.50 9.68
CA THR A 36 -6.45 1.20 8.99
C THR A 36 -7.77 0.44 8.91
N LYS A 37 -8.62 0.59 9.93
CA LYS A 37 -9.97 0.02 9.92
C LYS A 37 -10.78 0.53 8.71
N ARG A 38 -10.66 1.81 8.37
CA ARG A 38 -11.41 2.42 7.26
C ARG A 38 -10.98 1.85 5.90
N VAL A 39 -9.68 1.57 5.73
CA VAL A 39 -9.15 0.91 4.54
C VAL A 39 -9.71 -0.51 4.41
N ASN A 40 -9.72 -1.26 5.52
CA ASN A 40 -10.24 -2.63 5.54
C ASN A 40 -11.77 -2.68 5.37
N GLU A 41 -12.52 -1.70 5.87
CA GLU A 41 -13.95 -1.53 5.59
C GLU A 41 -14.21 -1.25 4.11
N ALA A 42 -13.40 -0.42 3.46
CA ALA A 42 -13.53 -0.15 2.03
C ALA A 42 -13.37 -1.44 1.19
N LEU A 43 -12.42 -2.31 1.56
CA LEU A 43 -12.27 -3.63 0.96
C LEU A 43 -13.50 -4.52 1.21
N LYS A 44 -13.90 -4.66 2.48
CA LYS A 44 -15.00 -5.55 2.88
C LYS A 44 -16.35 -5.17 2.26
N ASN A 45 -16.62 -3.87 2.12
CA ASN A 45 -17.91 -3.36 1.63
C ASN A 45 -17.98 -3.26 0.09
N ASN A 46 -16.87 -3.45 -0.63
CA ASN A 46 -16.83 -3.32 -2.09
C ASN A 46 -16.09 -4.51 -2.74
N PRO A 47 -16.48 -5.77 -2.46
CA PRO A 47 -15.74 -6.94 -2.94
C PRO A 47 -15.66 -7.02 -4.47
N ASP A 48 -16.69 -6.54 -5.17
CA ASP A 48 -16.79 -6.42 -6.62
C ASP A 48 -15.68 -5.55 -7.25
N LYS A 49 -15.13 -4.60 -6.48
CA LYS A 49 -14.04 -3.72 -6.91
C LYS A 49 -12.65 -4.33 -6.73
N PHE A 50 -12.51 -5.43 -6.00
CA PHE A 50 -11.22 -6.04 -5.69
C PHE A 50 -11.16 -7.48 -6.20
N PRO A 51 -11.03 -7.69 -7.52
CA PRO A 51 -10.85 -9.02 -8.06
C PRO A 51 -9.51 -9.62 -7.63
N SER A 52 -9.33 -10.92 -7.89
CA SER A 52 -8.12 -11.66 -7.50
C SER A 52 -6.84 -10.95 -7.94
N GLY A 53 -5.88 -10.85 -7.01
CA GLY A 53 -4.59 -10.20 -7.23
C GLY A 53 -4.55 -8.69 -7.01
N TYR A 54 -5.67 -8.04 -6.64
CA TYR A 54 -5.67 -6.61 -6.29
C TYR A 54 -5.22 -6.39 -4.84
N VAL A 55 -5.68 -7.27 -3.97
CA VAL A 55 -5.29 -7.36 -2.57
C VAL A 55 -4.70 -8.74 -2.33
N LEU A 56 -3.60 -8.77 -1.58
CA LEU A 56 -2.97 -10.00 -1.12
C LEU A 56 -3.12 -10.04 0.40
N CYS A 57 -3.37 -11.23 0.94
CA CYS A 57 -3.24 -11.47 2.38
C CYS A 57 -1.86 -12.05 2.63
N LEU A 58 -1.11 -11.45 3.55
CA LEU A 58 0.19 -11.98 3.94
C LEU A 58 0.05 -13.34 4.60
N THR A 59 1.00 -14.24 4.38
CA THR A 59 1.18 -15.41 5.25
C THR A 59 1.99 -15.04 6.50
N ASP A 60 1.96 -15.89 7.52
CA ASP A 60 2.80 -15.69 8.72
C ASP A 60 4.29 -15.58 8.38
N GLU A 61 4.74 -16.36 7.38
CA GLU A 61 6.12 -16.36 6.90
C GLU A 61 6.47 -15.03 6.21
N GLU A 62 5.58 -14.51 5.36
CA GLU A 62 5.77 -13.21 4.69
C GLU A 62 5.71 -12.04 5.68
N MET A 63 4.98 -12.20 6.79
CA MET A 63 4.81 -11.17 7.81
C MET A 63 6.00 -11.07 8.79
N ARG A 64 6.69 -12.18 9.09
CA ARG A 64 7.86 -12.20 9.99
C ARG A 64 8.94 -11.15 9.66
N PRO A 65 9.48 -11.06 8.43
CA PRO A 65 10.50 -10.06 8.09
C PRO A 65 9.95 -8.63 8.01
N LEU A 66 8.64 -8.46 7.86
CA LEU A 66 8.01 -7.14 7.80
C LEU A 66 7.81 -6.53 9.20
N ARG A 67 7.58 -7.37 10.23
CA ARG A 67 7.46 -6.92 11.63
C ARG A 67 8.73 -6.24 12.13
N SER A 68 9.91 -6.76 11.77
CA SER A 68 11.19 -6.15 12.14
C SER A 68 11.52 -4.89 11.33
N LYS A 69 11.05 -4.82 10.08
CA LYS A 69 11.32 -3.70 9.17
C LYS A 69 10.39 -2.50 9.40
N PHE A 70 9.17 -2.73 9.88
CA PHE A 70 8.16 -1.69 10.10
C PHE A 70 7.67 -1.73 11.55
N SER A 71 8.29 -0.89 12.40
CA SER A 71 7.91 -0.68 13.81
C SER A 71 6.43 -0.27 13.99
N THR A 72 5.75 0.18 12.92
CA THR A 72 4.31 0.47 12.89
C THR A 72 3.46 -0.77 13.22
N LEU A 73 3.94 -1.98 12.93
CA LEU A 73 3.29 -3.23 13.37
C LEU A 73 3.44 -3.47 14.88
N GLU A 74 4.50 -2.95 15.52
CA GLU A 74 4.72 -3.08 16.95
C GLU A 74 3.94 -2.06 17.79
N LYS A 75 3.70 -0.85 17.26
CA LYS A 75 3.01 0.24 17.98
C LYS A 75 1.48 0.12 18.01
N GLY A 76 0.90 -0.90 17.36
CA GLY A 76 -0.54 -1.16 17.35
C GLY A 76 -0.88 -2.62 17.67
N ARG A 77 -2.14 -3.03 17.41
CA ARG A 77 -2.61 -4.42 17.58
C ARG A 77 -1.76 -5.47 16.85
N GLY A 78 -0.80 -5.11 15.99
CA GLY A 78 0.04 -6.03 15.22
C GLY A 78 0.96 -6.94 16.03
N LYS A 79 1.28 -6.60 17.29
CA LYS A 79 2.02 -7.52 18.19
C LYS A 79 1.22 -8.78 18.55
N TYR A 80 -0.11 -8.67 18.61
CA TYR A 80 -1.06 -9.75 18.95
C TYR A 80 -2.19 -9.92 17.93
N SER A 81 -2.05 -9.36 16.72
CA SER A 81 -3.10 -9.41 15.72
C SER A 81 -3.21 -10.84 15.23
N LYS A 82 -4.34 -11.47 15.55
CA LYS A 82 -4.74 -12.80 15.04
C LYS A 82 -4.95 -12.81 13.53
N TYR A 83 -4.98 -11.63 12.90
CA TYR A 83 -5.28 -11.43 11.49
C TYR A 83 -4.05 -10.93 10.74
N ASN A 84 -3.77 -11.57 9.61
CA ASN A 84 -2.70 -11.20 8.71
C ASN A 84 -3.03 -9.87 8.03
N ALA A 85 -2.02 -9.03 7.83
CA ALA A 85 -2.20 -7.73 7.20
C ALA A 85 -2.54 -7.89 5.72
N ASN A 86 -3.43 -7.01 5.23
CA ASN A 86 -3.73 -6.89 3.82
C ASN A 86 -2.68 -6.01 3.13
N VAL A 87 -2.35 -6.37 1.91
CA VAL A 87 -1.41 -5.63 1.06
C VAL A 87 -2.07 -5.30 -0.25
N PHE A 88 -2.01 -4.01 -0.59
CA PHE A 88 -2.61 -3.46 -1.79
C PHE A 88 -1.55 -3.34 -2.88
N THR A 89 -1.79 -4.03 -3.98
CA THR A 89 -1.00 -3.87 -5.21
C THR A 89 -1.28 -2.51 -5.84
N GLU A 90 -0.49 -2.12 -6.85
CA GLU A 90 -0.77 -0.92 -7.65
C GLU A 90 -2.24 -0.83 -8.10
N LYS A 91 -2.80 -1.93 -8.61
CA LYS A 91 -4.19 -2.00 -9.06
C LYS A 91 -5.18 -1.89 -7.90
N GLY A 92 -4.89 -2.54 -6.76
CA GLY A 92 -5.70 -2.42 -5.55
C GLY A 92 -5.74 -1.00 -4.99
N LEU A 93 -4.61 -0.28 -5.05
CA LEU A 93 -4.52 1.12 -4.63
C LEU A 93 -5.37 2.03 -5.52
N TYR A 94 -5.42 1.77 -6.83
CA TYR A 94 -6.30 2.51 -7.74
C TYR A 94 -7.78 2.31 -7.38
N MET A 95 -8.17 1.09 -7.02
CA MET A 95 -9.54 0.81 -6.59
C MET A 95 -9.88 1.50 -5.27
N LEU A 96 -8.96 1.50 -4.31
CA LEU A 96 -9.11 2.25 -3.05
C LEU A 96 -9.32 3.74 -3.29
N ALA A 97 -8.60 4.35 -4.24
CA ALA A 97 -8.75 5.77 -4.57
C ALA A 97 -10.16 6.13 -5.08
N THR A 98 -10.89 5.18 -5.67
CA THR A 98 -12.29 5.39 -6.07
C THR A 98 -13.28 5.41 -4.91
N ILE A 99 -12.89 4.83 -3.76
CA ILE A 99 -13.74 4.65 -2.58
C ILE A 99 -13.41 5.69 -1.50
N LEU A 100 -12.12 5.86 -1.20
CA LEU A 100 -11.63 6.79 -0.18
C LEU A 100 -11.46 8.18 -0.78
N LYS A 101 -12.51 9.00 -0.66
CA LYS A 101 -12.54 10.36 -1.19
C LYS A 101 -12.23 11.38 -0.09
N SER A 102 -11.07 12.02 -0.20
CA SER A 102 -10.71 13.22 0.57
C SER A 102 -9.64 14.02 -0.18
N PRO A 103 -9.45 15.32 0.09
CA PRO A 103 -8.37 16.10 -0.53
C PRO A 103 -7.00 15.44 -0.33
N ARG A 104 -6.73 14.93 0.87
CA ARG A 104 -5.50 14.19 1.20
C ARG A 104 -5.40 12.87 0.44
N ALA A 105 -6.48 12.11 0.33
CA ALA A 105 -6.51 10.85 -0.40
C ALA A 105 -6.20 11.04 -1.90
N ALA A 106 -6.72 12.12 -2.49
CA ALA A 106 -6.44 12.46 -3.88
C ALA A 106 -4.95 12.78 -4.10
N GLU A 107 -4.36 13.62 -3.25
CA GLU A 107 -2.92 13.94 -3.31
C GLU A 107 -2.05 12.70 -3.12
N THR A 108 -2.39 11.86 -2.14
CA THR A 108 -1.70 10.59 -1.90
C THR A 108 -1.82 9.62 -3.08
N THR A 109 -2.99 9.55 -3.72
CA THR A 109 -3.19 8.72 -4.91
C THR A 109 -2.27 9.14 -6.03
N ILE A 110 -2.16 10.45 -6.29
CA ILE A 110 -1.25 11.00 -7.30
C ILE A 110 0.19 10.61 -6.96
N ALA A 111 0.62 10.79 -5.70
CA ALA A 111 1.96 10.41 -5.27
C ALA A 111 2.25 8.92 -5.46
N ILE A 112 1.27 8.05 -5.18
CA ILE A 112 1.35 6.61 -5.42
C ILE A 112 1.52 6.32 -6.91
N VAL A 113 0.65 6.84 -7.77
CA VAL A 113 0.69 6.63 -9.23
C VAL A 113 2.07 6.99 -9.78
N GLU A 114 2.55 8.20 -9.50
CA GLU A 114 3.86 8.68 -9.95
C GLU A 114 5.01 7.78 -9.48
N THR A 115 4.95 7.31 -8.23
CA THR A 115 5.97 6.43 -7.67
C THR A 115 6.01 5.08 -8.40
N PHE A 116 4.85 4.46 -8.65
CA PHE A 116 4.79 3.19 -9.38
C PHE A 116 5.21 3.34 -10.85
N VAL A 117 4.86 4.45 -11.50
CA VAL A 117 5.30 4.79 -12.85
C VAL A 117 6.83 4.92 -12.92
N LYS A 118 7.45 5.65 -11.99
CA LYS A 118 8.92 5.76 -11.90
C LYS A 118 9.60 4.40 -11.75
N PHE A 119 9.05 3.51 -10.91
CA PHE A 119 9.59 2.17 -10.77
C PHE A 119 9.55 1.37 -12.07
N LYS A 120 8.46 1.48 -12.86
CA LYS A 120 8.35 0.81 -14.17
C LYS A 120 9.41 1.32 -15.15
N TYR A 121 9.62 2.63 -15.22
CA TYR A 121 10.65 3.21 -16.09
C TYR A 121 12.08 2.85 -15.67
N ALA A 122 12.37 2.87 -14.37
CA ALA A 122 13.67 2.48 -13.84
C ALA A 122 14.05 1.03 -14.20
N VAL A 123 13.07 0.11 -14.15
CA VAL A 123 13.28 -1.28 -14.58
C VAL A 123 13.53 -1.38 -16.09
N LYS A 124 12.81 -0.59 -16.90
CA LYS A 124 12.96 -0.58 -18.36
C LYS A 124 14.34 -0.09 -18.80
N GLN A 125 14.92 0.90 -18.12
CA GLN A 125 16.26 1.41 -18.43
C GLN A 125 17.37 0.39 -18.10
N LYS A 126 17.23 -0.39 -17.02
CA LYS A 126 18.20 -1.44 -16.66
C LYS A 126 18.22 -2.61 -17.64
N ARG A 127 17.10 -2.89 -18.31
CA ARG A 127 17.00 -3.94 -19.35
C ARG A 127 17.57 -3.52 -20.70
N LYS A 128 17.66 -2.22 -20.99
CA LYS A 128 18.15 -1.69 -22.27
C LYS A 128 19.68 -1.49 -22.31
N LYS A 129 20.35 -1.64 -21.17
CA LYS A 129 21.82 -1.55 -21.00
C LYS A 129 22.50 -2.92 -20.84
N ARG A 130 21.75 -4.02 -20.99
CA ARG A 130 22.24 -5.39 -21.06
C ARG A 130 22.01 -5.88 -22.48
#